data_AF-A0A3R8TJ22-F1
#
_entry.id   AF-A0A3R8TJ22-F1
#
_cell.length_a   1.000
_cell.length_b   1.000
_cell.length_c   1.000
_cell.angle_alpha   90.00
_cell.angle_beta   90.00
_cell.angle_gamma   90.00
#
_symmetry.space_group_name_H-M   'P 1'
#
loop_
_entity.id
_entity.type
_entity.pdbx_description
1 polymer ?
#
loop_
_entity_poly.entity_id
_entity_poly.type
_entity_poly.pdbx_seq_one_letter_code
_entity_poly.pdbx_strand_id
1 'polypeptide(L)'
;MLTVAAAAAFSLTAVPAQAADPDASVWTELSRTYGATGAYAYEPYAVADGFTPTAACAPGTGHRYVNPENIGGTDPERPAALLYEDGAYGRRLIAVEWVVKAGSGAAAPTMFGQTFQESAALPDLGAGYTLRAWIYRTNPSGLFSPTHAGVTCSADADADPDLGPDLDLMPDLDLDV
;
A
#
# COMPACT_ATOMS: atom_id res chain seq x y z
N MET A 1 65.76 -2.58 18.48
CA MET A 1 64.36 -3.04 18.51
C MET A 1 63.50 -1.91 17.94
N LEU A 2 62.82 -2.16 16.83
CA LEU A 2 62.04 -1.18 16.07
C LEU A 2 60.56 -1.38 16.40
N THR A 3 59.91 -0.41 17.03
CA THR A 3 58.47 -0.46 17.35
C THR A 3 57.65 0.08 16.17
N VAL A 4 56.85 -0.79 15.56
CA VAL A 4 55.89 -0.45 14.51
C VAL A 4 54.58 -0.02 15.17
N ALA A 5 54.14 1.21 14.93
CA ALA A 5 52.82 1.69 15.32
C ALA A 5 51.80 1.32 14.24
N ALA A 6 50.82 0.47 14.57
CA ALA A 6 49.73 0.12 13.68
C ALA A 6 48.62 1.20 13.77
N ALA A 7 48.38 1.93 12.68
CA ALA A 7 47.22 2.81 12.56
C ALA A 7 46.01 1.97 12.15
N ALA A 8 45.02 1.83 13.05
CA ALA A 8 43.74 1.21 12.72
C ALA A 8 42.86 2.20 11.95
N ALA A 9 42.59 1.92 10.68
CA ALA A 9 41.61 2.67 9.89
C ALA A 9 40.20 2.21 10.29
N PHE A 10 39.41 3.08 10.92
CA PHE A 10 37.99 2.85 11.14
C PHE A 10 37.24 3.08 9.82
N SER A 11 36.74 2.01 9.20
CA SER A 11 35.80 2.10 8.09
C SER A 11 34.43 2.54 8.62
N LEU A 12 33.98 3.75 8.25
CA LEU A 12 32.61 4.21 8.49
C LEU A 12 31.65 3.42 7.61
N THR A 13 30.93 2.46 8.17
CA THR A 13 29.77 1.87 7.52
C THR A 13 28.63 2.90 7.59
N ALA A 14 28.22 3.42 6.44
CA ALA A 14 27.05 4.30 6.36
C ALA A 14 25.80 3.50 6.72
N VAL A 15 25.25 3.71 7.91
CA VAL A 15 23.94 3.18 8.29
C VAL A 15 22.90 3.90 7.42
N PRO A 16 22.00 3.17 6.73
CA PRO A 16 20.93 3.83 5.99
C PRO A 16 20.11 4.67 6.95
N ALA A 17 19.92 5.95 6.63
CA ALA A 17 19.12 6.86 7.45
C ALA A 17 17.69 6.32 7.52
N GLN A 18 17.26 5.85 8.69
CA GLN A 18 15.84 5.66 8.98
C GLN A 18 15.15 7.02 8.95
N ALA A 19 13.92 7.07 8.45
CA ALA A 19 13.10 8.25 8.59
C ALA A 19 12.85 8.57 10.07
N ALA A 20 12.80 9.86 10.41
CA ALA A 20 12.43 10.30 11.75
C ALA A 20 10.97 9.96 12.04
N ASP A 21 10.66 9.68 13.30
CA ASP A 21 9.29 9.53 13.75
C ASP A 21 8.51 10.85 13.59
N PRO A 22 7.23 10.79 13.20
CA PRO A 22 6.41 11.98 13.08
C PRO A 22 6.04 12.55 14.46
N ASP A 23 5.70 13.83 14.49
CA ASP A 23 5.23 14.50 15.72
C ASP A 23 3.99 13.82 16.31
N ALA A 24 3.82 13.89 17.64
CA ALA A 24 2.71 13.25 18.35
C ALA A 24 1.31 13.72 17.88
N SER A 25 1.20 14.95 17.37
CA SER A 25 -0.04 15.48 16.78
C SER A 25 -0.48 14.70 15.55
N VAL A 26 0.47 14.24 14.72
CA VAL A 26 0.19 13.42 13.52
C VAL A 26 -0.48 12.11 13.92
N TRP A 27 0.02 11.44 14.95
CA TRP A 27 -0.59 10.21 15.45
C TRP A 27 -2.00 10.43 16.03
N THR A 28 -2.25 11.60 16.63
CA THR A 28 -3.59 11.97 17.09
C THR A 28 -4.55 12.07 15.91
N GLU A 29 -4.14 12.69 14.80
CA GLU A 29 -4.98 12.79 13.60
C GLU A 29 -5.18 11.43 12.92
N LEU A 30 -4.14 10.60 12.82
CA LEU A 30 -4.20 9.25 12.24
C LEU A 30 -5.02 8.27 13.07
N SER A 31 -5.26 8.52 14.35
CA SER A 31 -6.13 7.67 15.17
C SER A 31 -7.55 7.59 14.61
N ARG A 32 -8.05 8.67 13.98
CA ARG A 32 -9.34 8.70 13.28
C ARG A 32 -9.30 7.80 12.05
N THR A 33 -8.25 7.91 11.23
CA THR A 33 -8.03 7.05 10.08
C THR A 33 -7.99 5.58 10.49
N TYR A 34 -7.23 5.25 11.55
CA TYR A 34 -7.13 3.89 12.06
C TYR A 34 -8.48 3.36 12.54
N GLY A 35 -9.27 4.17 13.25
CA GLY A 35 -10.61 3.83 13.70
C GLY A 35 -11.58 3.58 12.54
N ALA A 36 -11.53 4.41 11.49
CA ALA A 36 -12.40 4.30 10.33
C ALA A 36 -12.05 3.11 9.41
N THR A 37 -10.76 2.74 9.32
CA THR A 37 -10.30 1.74 8.34
C THR A 37 -9.87 0.40 8.93
N GLY A 38 -9.77 0.29 10.27
CA GLY A 38 -9.33 -0.94 10.93
C GLY A 38 -10.19 -2.17 10.63
N ALA A 39 -11.49 -2.00 10.37
CA ALA A 39 -12.38 -3.08 9.97
C ALA A 39 -11.95 -3.72 8.63
N TYR A 40 -11.33 -2.96 7.75
CA TYR A 40 -10.83 -3.42 6.45
C TYR A 40 -9.57 -4.29 6.54
N ALA A 41 -9.06 -4.56 7.75
CA ALA A 41 -8.14 -5.66 7.95
C ALA A 41 -8.75 -7.00 7.48
N TYR A 42 -10.08 -7.11 7.49
CA TYR A 42 -10.83 -8.14 6.76
C TYR A 42 -11.31 -7.59 5.41
N GLU A 43 -10.62 -7.98 4.34
CA GLU A 43 -10.83 -7.47 2.97
C GLU A 43 -12.30 -7.45 2.51
N PRO A 44 -13.15 -8.48 2.77
CA PRO A 44 -14.53 -8.44 2.31
C PRO A 44 -15.35 -7.25 2.81
N TYR A 45 -15.00 -6.65 3.96
CA TYR A 45 -15.64 -5.42 4.42
C TYR A 45 -15.27 -4.21 3.58
N ALA A 46 -14.05 -4.14 3.05
CA ALA A 46 -13.68 -3.07 2.13
C ALA A 46 -14.47 -3.17 0.82
N VAL A 47 -14.61 -4.39 0.28
CA VAL A 47 -15.39 -4.63 -0.95
C VAL A 47 -16.86 -4.29 -0.73
N ALA A 48 -17.44 -4.68 0.40
CA ALA A 48 -18.82 -4.34 0.77
C ALA A 48 -19.04 -2.81 0.88
N ASP A 49 -18.03 -2.08 1.35
CA ASP A 49 -18.03 -0.62 1.46
C ASP A 49 -17.60 0.11 0.16
N GLY A 50 -17.57 -0.60 -0.96
CA GLY A 50 -17.38 -0.01 -2.29
C GLY A 50 -15.92 0.23 -2.70
N PHE A 51 -14.95 -0.35 -1.99
CA PHE A 51 -13.56 -0.38 -2.45
C PHE A 51 -13.36 -1.51 -3.46
N THR A 52 -13.13 -1.16 -4.72
CA THR A 52 -12.92 -2.13 -5.80
C THR A 52 -11.43 -2.37 -6.05
N PRO A 53 -10.97 -3.63 -6.15
CA PRO A 53 -9.61 -3.93 -6.57
C PRO A 53 -9.29 -3.28 -7.93
N THR A 54 -8.08 -2.73 -8.05
CA THR A 54 -7.59 -2.14 -9.31
C THR A 54 -6.75 -3.17 -10.10
N ALA A 55 -5.81 -2.70 -10.93
CA ALA A 55 -4.89 -3.56 -11.67
C ALA A 55 -4.13 -4.55 -10.76
N ALA A 56 -3.37 -5.46 -11.38
CA ALA A 56 -2.51 -6.40 -10.66
C ALA A 56 -1.59 -5.69 -9.65
N CYS A 57 -1.16 -6.45 -8.64
CA CYS A 57 -0.24 -5.98 -7.60
C CYS A 57 0.96 -5.23 -8.18
N ALA A 58 1.31 -4.10 -7.56
CA ALA A 58 2.49 -3.33 -7.93
C ALA A 58 3.55 -3.37 -6.80
N PRO A 59 4.80 -3.81 -7.05
CA PRO A 59 5.86 -3.77 -6.05
C PRO A 59 6.02 -2.37 -5.44
N GLY A 60 6.23 -2.31 -4.13
CA GLY A 60 6.29 -1.04 -3.39
C GLY A 60 4.93 -0.41 -3.05
N THR A 61 3.82 -0.91 -3.61
CA THR A 61 2.45 -0.44 -3.33
C THR A 61 1.54 -1.55 -2.84
N GLY A 62 1.63 -2.75 -3.42
CA GLY A 62 0.76 -3.88 -3.15
C GLY A 62 -0.47 -3.89 -4.06
N HIS A 63 -1.51 -4.61 -3.62
CA HIS A 63 -2.83 -4.58 -4.24
C HIS A 63 -3.59 -3.35 -3.76
N ARG A 64 -4.00 -2.51 -4.71
CA ARG A 64 -4.73 -1.29 -4.41
C ARG A 64 -6.23 -1.50 -4.66
N TYR A 65 -7.04 -1.13 -3.67
CA TYR A 65 -8.50 -1.15 -3.73
C TYR A 65 -8.98 0.29 -3.61
N VAL A 66 -9.78 0.76 -4.56
CA VAL A 66 -10.17 2.18 -4.67
C VAL A 66 -11.66 2.33 -4.42
N ASN A 67 -12.04 3.32 -3.63
CA ASN A 67 -13.41 3.82 -3.56
C ASN A 67 -13.49 5.15 -4.33
N PRO A 68 -14.12 5.17 -5.53
CA PRO A 68 -14.19 6.37 -6.36
C PRO A 68 -14.90 7.56 -5.71
N GLU A 69 -15.83 7.33 -4.78
CA GLU A 69 -16.58 8.38 -4.09
C GLU A 69 -15.71 9.18 -3.12
N ASN A 70 -14.61 8.60 -2.66
CA ASN A 70 -13.66 9.23 -1.73
C ASN A 70 -12.57 10.02 -2.46
N ILE A 71 -12.49 9.92 -3.79
CA ILE A 71 -11.47 10.62 -4.59
C ILE A 71 -11.73 12.13 -4.59
N GLY A 72 -10.67 12.91 -4.38
CA GLY A 72 -10.71 14.38 -4.32
C GLY A 72 -10.90 14.93 -2.90
N GLY A 73 -11.12 14.07 -1.91
CA GLY A 73 -11.23 14.45 -0.51
C GLY A 73 -9.91 14.36 0.26
N THR A 74 -9.80 15.16 1.32
CA THR A 74 -8.72 15.11 2.32
C THR A 74 -9.28 14.89 3.73
N ASP A 75 -10.38 14.12 3.82
CA ASP A 75 -10.99 13.72 5.09
C ASP A 75 -10.20 12.53 5.68
N PRO A 76 -9.67 12.65 6.92
CA PRO A 76 -8.93 11.57 7.58
C PRO A 76 -9.67 10.24 7.69
N GLU A 77 -10.98 10.23 7.70
CA GLU A 77 -11.79 9.01 7.86
C GLU A 77 -12.21 8.41 6.52
N ARG A 78 -11.95 9.11 5.40
CA ARG A 78 -12.35 8.68 4.05
C ARG A 78 -11.18 8.62 3.08
N PRO A 79 -10.22 7.69 3.25
CA PRO A 79 -9.20 7.46 2.25
C PRO A 79 -9.82 6.98 0.94
N ALA A 80 -9.21 7.38 -0.16
CA ALA A 80 -9.65 6.99 -1.50
C ALA A 80 -9.22 5.57 -1.88
N ALA A 81 -8.17 5.05 -1.24
CA ALA A 81 -7.70 3.71 -1.47
C ALA A 81 -7.16 3.01 -0.21
N LEU A 82 -7.25 1.69 -0.25
CA LEU A 82 -6.67 0.75 0.71
C LEU A 82 -5.61 -0.07 0.00
N LEU A 83 -4.49 -0.32 0.66
CA LEU A 83 -3.38 -1.07 0.11
C LEU A 83 -3.20 -2.37 0.89
N TYR A 84 -3.09 -3.46 0.16
CA TYR A 84 -2.92 -4.80 0.71
C TYR A 84 -1.66 -5.47 0.17
N GLU A 85 -1.12 -6.41 0.93
CA GLU A 85 -0.16 -7.40 0.42
C GLU A 85 -0.73 -8.81 0.56
N ASP A 86 -0.08 -9.77 -0.10
CA ASP A 86 -0.37 -11.19 0.08
C ASP A 86 -0.11 -11.59 1.54
N GLY A 87 -1.09 -12.23 2.17
CA GLY A 87 -1.00 -12.82 3.50
C GLY A 87 -1.35 -14.31 3.48
N ALA A 88 -1.01 -15.02 4.55
CA ALA A 88 -1.25 -16.46 4.65
C ALA A 88 -2.73 -16.86 4.59
N TYR A 89 -3.64 -15.93 4.87
CA TYR A 89 -5.08 -16.16 4.93
C TYR A 89 -5.86 -15.17 4.05
N GLY A 90 -5.24 -14.71 2.96
CA GLY A 90 -5.78 -13.68 2.07
C GLY A 90 -5.08 -12.33 2.24
N ARG A 91 -5.72 -11.27 1.74
CA ARG A 91 -5.15 -9.92 1.70
C ARG A 91 -4.91 -9.36 3.11
N ARG A 92 -3.70 -8.86 3.36
CA ARG A 92 -3.35 -8.14 4.60
C ARG A 92 -3.31 -6.64 4.35
N LEU A 93 -4.11 -5.87 5.07
CA LEU A 93 -4.10 -4.41 5.00
C LEU A 93 -2.76 -3.85 5.51
N ILE A 94 -2.11 -2.99 4.71
CA ILE A 94 -0.77 -2.45 5.00
C ILE A 94 -0.71 -0.92 5.03
N ALA A 95 -1.60 -0.24 4.31
CA ALA A 95 -1.63 1.21 4.25
C ALA A 95 -2.98 1.73 3.72
N VAL A 96 -3.17 3.04 3.86
CA VAL A 96 -4.27 3.79 3.25
C VAL A 96 -3.72 4.92 2.38
N GLU A 97 -4.50 5.38 1.42
CA GLU A 97 -4.08 6.42 0.47
C GLU A 97 -5.23 7.38 0.16
N TRP A 98 -4.93 8.68 0.21
CA TRP A 98 -5.79 9.75 -0.31
C TRP A 98 -5.33 10.12 -1.71
N VAL A 99 -6.29 10.35 -2.60
CA VAL A 99 -6.03 10.63 -4.01
C VAL A 99 -6.81 11.88 -4.40
N VAL A 100 -6.11 12.86 -4.96
CA VAL A 100 -6.70 14.11 -5.47
C VAL A 100 -6.27 14.31 -6.91
N LYS A 101 -7.24 14.56 -7.81
CA LYS A 101 -6.93 14.85 -9.22
C LYS A 101 -6.19 16.18 -9.34
N ALA A 102 -5.16 16.24 -10.18
CA ALA A 102 -4.51 17.50 -10.50
C ALA A 102 -5.36 18.25 -11.53
N GLY A 103 -6.08 19.28 -11.08
CA GLY A 103 -6.67 20.26 -11.98
C GLY A 103 -5.61 21.15 -12.63
N SER A 104 -5.94 21.89 -13.69
CA SER A 104 -5.02 22.84 -14.30
C SER A 104 -4.56 23.90 -13.28
N GLY A 105 -3.30 23.83 -12.86
CA GLY A 105 -2.71 24.76 -11.89
C GLY A 105 -3.09 24.52 -10.42
N ALA A 106 -3.72 23.39 -10.08
CA ALA A 106 -4.05 23.06 -8.70
C ALA A 106 -2.77 22.70 -7.92
N ALA A 107 -2.56 23.34 -6.76
CA ALA A 107 -1.49 22.99 -5.85
C ALA A 107 -1.77 21.66 -5.14
N ALA A 108 -0.70 20.92 -4.79
CA ALA A 108 -0.81 19.72 -3.98
C ALA A 108 -1.44 20.04 -2.61
N PRO A 109 -2.49 19.31 -2.18
CA PRO A 109 -3.06 19.47 -0.84
C PRO A 109 -2.07 19.13 0.26
N THR A 110 -2.40 19.53 1.49
CA THR A 110 -1.65 19.15 2.69
C THR A 110 -2.55 18.45 3.70
N MET A 111 -1.99 17.48 4.41
CA MET A 111 -2.68 16.72 5.47
C MET A 111 -1.64 16.05 6.36
N PHE A 112 -1.89 15.94 7.67
CA PHE A 112 -0.94 15.38 8.64
C PHE A 112 0.45 16.07 8.60
N GLY A 113 0.48 17.36 8.26
CA GLY A 113 1.73 18.10 8.04
C GLY A 113 2.52 17.72 6.79
N GLN A 114 1.97 16.87 5.91
CA GLN A 114 2.59 16.43 4.66
C GLN A 114 1.92 17.07 3.46
N THR A 115 2.73 17.50 2.49
CA THR A 115 2.24 17.82 1.15
C THR A 115 2.09 16.54 0.35
N PHE A 116 0.97 16.38 -0.35
CA PHE A 116 0.74 15.22 -1.19
C PHE A 116 1.80 15.16 -2.30
N GLN A 117 2.23 13.95 -2.65
CA GLN A 117 3.23 13.72 -3.69
C GLN A 117 2.55 13.51 -5.05
N GLU A 118 3.23 13.88 -6.14
CA GLU A 118 2.77 13.53 -7.48
C GLU A 118 2.65 12.00 -7.61
N SER A 119 1.52 11.56 -8.15
CA SER A 119 1.25 10.16 -8.41
C SER A 119 1.63 9.80 -9.83
N ALA A 120 2.20 8.61 -10.04
CA ALA A 120 2.19 8.01 -11.37
C ALA A 120 0.73 7.87 -11.79
N ALA A 121 0.38 8.40 -12.97
CA ALA A 121 -1.00 8.50 -13.41
C ALA A 121 -1.74 7.17 -13.19
N LEU A 122 -2.74 7.17 -12.30
CA LEU A 122 -3.68 6.07 -12.20
C LEU A 122 -4.45 6.03 -13.54
N PRO A 123 -4.60 4.86 -14.20
CA PRO A 123 -5.12 4.77 -15.57
C PRO A 123 -6.43 5.56 -15.79
N ASP A 124 -7.31 5.56 -14.80
CA ASP A 124 -8.63 6.19 -14.87
C ASP A 124 -8.71 7.61 -14.30
N LEU A 125 -7.61 8.11 -13.71
CA LEU A 125 -7.58 9.37 -12.97
C LEU A 125 -6.68 10.43 -13.59
N GLY A 126 -5.77 10.03 -14.49
CA GLY A 126 -4.79 10.95 -15.09
C GLY A 126 -3.78 11.46 -14.05
N ALA A 127 -3.26 12.66 -14.26
CA ALA A 127 -2.34 13.30 -13.31
C ALA A 127 -3.04 13.59 -11.96
N GLY A 128 -2.35 13.32 -10.86
CA GLY A 128 -2.91 13.49 -9.53
C GLY A 128 -1.85 13.56 -8.44
N TYR A 129 -2.33 13.87 -7.25
CA TYR A 129 -1.57 13.89 -6.02
C TYR A 129 -2.06 12.79 -5.09
N THR A 130 -1.13 12.10 -4.46
CA THR A 130 -1.42 11.07 -3.46
C THR A 130 -0.70 11.35 -2.17
N LEU A 131 -1.35 11.02 -1.05
CA LEU A 131 -0.68 10.87 0.24
C LEU A 131 -0.98 9.48 0.75
N ARG A 132 0.07 8.74 1.08
CA ARG A 132 -0.03 7.37 1.59
C ARG A 132 0.39 7.33 3.04
N ALA A 133 -0.35 6.62 3.88
CA ALA A 133 0.01 6.43 5.28
C ALA A 133 0.17 4.94 5.60
N TRP A 134 1.40 4.55 5.95
CA TRP A 134 1.79 3.18 6.30
C TRP A 134 1.45 2.85 7.76
N ILE A 135 0.16 2.98 8.13
CA ILE A 135 -0.30 2.85 9.52
C ILE A 135 -0.48 1.39 9.99
N TYR A 136 -0.48 0.42 9.08
CA TYR A 136 -0.62 -1.00 9.40
C TYR A 136 0.67 -1.80 9.23
N ARG A 137 1.66 -1.23 8.53
CA ARG A 137 2.96 -1.85 8.29
C ARG A 137 4.07 -0.82 8.40
N THR A 138 4.98 -1.01 9.34
CA THR A 138 6.13 -0.11 9.55
C THR A 138 6.98 0.01 8.28
N ASN A 139 7.15 1.24 7.80
CA ASN A 139 7.98 1.55 6.64
C ASN A 139 9.31 2.20 7.06
N PRO A 140 10.48 1.56 6.84
CA PRO A 140 11.78 2.15 7.17
C PRO A 140 12.07 3.47 6.45
N SER A 141 11.44 3.69 5.28
CA SER A 141 11.53 4.93 4.50
C SER A 141 10.59 6.03 5.00
N GLY A 142 9.80 5.76 6.05
CA GLY A 142 8.93 6.72 6.73
C GLY A 142 7.44 6.47 6.55
N LEU A 143 6.66 6.96 7.52
CA LEU A 143 5.21 6.75 7.61
C LEU A 143 4.44 7.23 6.38
N PHE A 144 4.92 8.28 5.71
CA PHE A 144 4.30 8.86 4.52
C PHE A 144 5.10 8.68 3.22
N SER A 145 6.03 7.73 3.21
CA SER A 145 6.81 7.44 2.00
C SER A 145 5.89 7.01 0.84
N PRO A 146 6.11 7.47 -0.40
CA PRO A 146 5.24 7.11 -1.52
C PRO A 146 5.27 5.61 -1.86
N THR A 147 6.31 4.89 -1.46
CA THR A 147 6.47 3.45 -1.68
C THR A 147 7.06 2.77 -0.44
N HIS A 148 6.98 1.44 -0.41
CA HIS A 148 7.58 0.62 0.64
C HIS A 148 8.38 -0.53 0.03
N ALA A 149 9.71 -0.48 0.09
CA ALA A 149 10.60 -1.45 -0.58
C ALA A 149 10.33 -2.93 -0.21
N GLY A 150 9.91 -3.18 1.04
CA GLY A 150 9.53 -4.53 1.48
C GLY A 150 8.16 -5.03 1.01
N VAL A 151 7.34 -4.25 0.28
CA VAL A 151 6.09 -4.74 -0.31
C VAL A 151 6.41 -5.38 -1.65
N THR A 152 6.22 -6.70 -1.73
CA THR A 152 6.45 -7.50 -2.92
C THR A 152 5.15 -8.06 -3.44
N CYS A 153 5.11 -8.36 -4.74
CA CYS A 153 3.98 -9.03 -5.37
C CYS A 153 4.42 -10.44 -5.72
N SER A 154 3.72 -11.44 -5.19
CA SER A 154 3.95 -12.83 -5.61
C SER A 154 3.39 -13.03 -7.01
N ALA A 155 4.07 -13.79 -7.86
CA ALA A 155 3.56 -14.10 -9.19
C ALA A 155 2.37 -15.08 -9.16
N ASP A 156 2.12 -15.73 -8.01
CA ASP A 156 1.38 -16.99 -7.95
C ASP A 156 0.12 -16.97 -7.05
N ALA A 157 -0.29 -15.83 -6.49
CA ALA A 157 -1.41 -15.79 -5.53
C ALA A 157 -2.81 -15.82 -6.18
N ASP A 158 -2.89 -15.72 -7.51
CA ASP A 158 -4.15 -15.85 -8.28
C ASP A 158 -4.36 -17.28 -8.83
N ALA A 159 -3.41 -18.20 -8.60
CA ALA A 159 -3.59 -19.61 -8.88
C ALA A 159 -4.24 -20.26 -7.64
N ASP A 160 -5.53 -20.53 -7.70
CA ASP A 160 -6.18 -21.44 -6.77
C ASP A 160 -5.41 -22.79 -6.81
N PRO A 161 -4.73 -23.21 -5.72
CA PRO A 161 -4.02 -24.48 -5.71
C PRO A 161 -4.98 -25.67 -5.76
N ASP A 162 -6.29 -25.46 -5.58
CA ASP A 162 -7.36 -26.45 -5.68
C ASP A 162 -8.04 -26.49 -7.06
N LEU A 163 -7.71 -25.55 -7.96
CA LEU A 163 -8.01 -25.66 -9.39
C LEU A 163 -6.77 -26.12 -10.15
N GLY A 164 -6.33 -27.34 -9.82
CA GLY A 164 -5.58 -28.14 -10.79
C GLY A 164 -6.39 -28.32 -12.08
N PRO A 165 -5.78 -28.79 -13.18
CA PRO A 165 -6.50 -29.08 -14.42
C PRO A 165 -7.41 -30.30 -14.25
N ASP A 166 -8.47 -30.21 -13.46
CA ASP A 166 -9.57 -31.17 -13.41
C ASP A 166 -10.52 -30.95 -14.60
N LEU A 167 -9.95 -30.85 -15.81
CA LEU A 167 -10.68 -30.92 -17.07
C LEU A 167 -10.92 -32.37 -17.52
N ASP A 168 -10.66 -33.37 -16.66
CA ASP A 168 -10.87 -34.80 -16.94
C ASP A 168 -11.99 -35.46 -16.11
N LEU A 169 -12.81 -34.68 -15.38
CA LEU A 169 -13.97 -35.21 -14.63
C LEU A 169 -15.31 -34.61 -15.06
N MET A 170 -15.51 -34.46 -16.37
CA MET A 170 -16.86 -34.63 -16.92
C MET A 170 -17.01 -36.10 -17.32
N PRO A 171 -17.70 -36.96 -16.54
CA PRO A 171 -18.21 -38.19 -17.13
C PRO A 171 -19.21 -37.78 -18.21
N ASP A 172 -18.94 -38.21 -19.44
CA ASP A 172 -19.88 -38.16 -20.54
C ASP A 172 -21.23 -38.70 -20.04
N LEU A 173 -22.20 -37.80 -19.89
CA LEU A 173 -23.59 -38.20 -19.78
C LEU A 173 -23.99 -38.72 -21.16
N ASP A 174 -23.71 -40.00 -21.38
CA ASP A 174 -24.33 -40.80 -22.43
C ASP A 174 -25.85 -40.81 -22.16
N LEU A 175 -26.50 -39.77 -22.68
CA LEU A 175 -27.94 -39.71 -22.90
C LEU A 175 -28.27 -40.59 -24.10
N ASP A 176 -28.23 -41.91 -23.89
CA ASP A 176 -28.86 -42.86 -24.80
C ASP A 176 -30.31 -43.10 -24.38
N VAL A 177 -31.15 -43.06 -25.42
CA VAL A 177 -32.62 -43.20 -25.51
C VAL A 177 -33.13 -44.56 -25.06
#